data_AF-A0A7S1GL61-F1
#
_entry.id   AF-A0A7S1GL61-F1
#
_cell.length_a   1.000
_cell.length_b   1.000
_cell.length_c   1.000
_cell.angle_alpha   90.00
_cell.angle_beta   90.00
_cell.angle_gamma   90.00
#
_symmetry.space_group_name_H-M   'P 1'
#
loop_
_entity.id
_entity.type
_entity.pdbx_description
1 polymer ?
#
loop_
_entity_poly.entity_id
_entity_poly.type
_entity_poly.pdbx_seq_one_letter_code
_entity_poly.pdbx_strand_id
1 'polypeptide(L)'
;KPLDGVNQLNALRGQTAARQEIFVGIGIDLNGNSYGPAMRHGRWKLIENGGGPSTIPENTSEYYLFDLSVDRQEIYNLADEKPVLLDLMKHKLKWYKKQLVPIPQEDPNCPFDGLVNTSIGLTWMPWCHNDKAKDLVVYW
;
A
#
# COMPACT_ATOMS: atom_id res chain seq x y z
N LYS A 1 -5.47 -17.13 9.84
CA LYS A 1 -4.49 -16.11 10.28
C LYS A 1 -5.14 -15.22 11.34
N PRO A 2 -4.39 -14.66 12.29
CA PRO A 2 -4.92 -13.64 13.21
C PRO A 2 -5.40 -12.40 12.42
N LEU A 3 -6.30 -11.63 13.01
CA LEU A 3 -6.82 -10.39 12.41
C LEU A 3 -5.81 -9.25 12.60
N ASP A 4 -5.55 -8.47 11.54
CA ASP A 4 -4.70 -7.26 11.58
C ASP A 4 -5.49 -5.98 12.00
N GLY A 5 -6.80 -6.13 12.18
CA GLY A 5 -7.70 -5.10 12.68
C GLY A 5 -7.61 -4.97 14.20
N VAL A 6 -7.63 -3.73 14.70
CA VAL A 6 -7.75 -3.43 16.13
C VAL A 6 -8.95 -2.53 16.38
N ASN A 7 -9.65 -2.75 17.49
CA ASN A 7 -10.84 -1.99 17.87
C ASN A 7 -10.51 -0.50 18.08
N GLN A 8 -11.25 0.40 17.44
CA GLN A 8 -11.08 1.86 17.54
C GLN A 8 -12.17 2.55 18.35
N LEU A 9 -13.09 1.82 19.01
CA LEU A 9 -14.21 2.43 19.72
C LEU A 9 -13.77 3.44 20.77
N ASN A 10 -12.66 3.18 21.47
CA ASN A 10 -12.07 4.12 22.42
C ASN A 10 -11.56 5.39 21.73
N ALA A 11 -10.95 5.25 20.54
CA ALA A 11 -10.49 6.37 19.74
C ALA A 11 -11.65 7.29 19.33
N LEU A 12 -12.77 6.69 18.92
CA LEU A 12 -13.99 7.43 18.57
C LEU A 12 -14.61 8.17 19.77
N ARG A 13 -14.31 7.75 20.99
CA ARG A 13 -14.70 8.42 22.24
C ARG A 13 -13.68 9.48 22.69
N GLY A 14 -12.72 9.85 21.84
CA GLY A 14 -11.70 10.86 22.14
C GLY A 14 -10.50 10.33 22.93
N GLN A 15 -10.39 9.02 23.14
CA GLN A 15 -9.20 8.41 23.75
C GLN A 15 -8.10 8.18 22.71
N THR A 16 -6.92 7.77 23.16
CA THR A 16 -5.81 7.43 22.26
C THR A 16 -6.19 6.26 21.35
N ALA A 17 -5.88 6.40 20.06
CA ALA A 17 -6.12 5.34 19.08
C ALA A 17 -5.30 4.08 19.40
N ALA A 18 -5.94 2.92 19.35
CA ALA A 18 -5.26 1.64 19.57
C ALA A 18 -4.29 1.31 18.43
N ARG A 19 -4.54 1.81 17.22
CA ARG A 19 -3.68 1.60 16.05
C ARG A 19 -2.57 2.64 16.04
N GLN A 20 -1.35 2.17 16.23
CA GLN A 20 -0.13 3.00 16.17
C GLN A 20 0.65 2.78 14.87
N GLU A 21 0.36 1.70 14.14
CA GLU A 21 1.05 1.35 12.91
C GLU A 21 0.14 0.72 11.85
N ILE A 22 0.55 0.89 10.60
CA ILE A 22 -0.16 0.42 9.41
C ILE A 22 0.88 -0.04 8.40
N PHE A 23 0.79 -1.30 7.96
CA PHE A 23 1.40 -1.73 6.71
C PHE A 23 0.43 -1.39 5.57
N VAL A 24 0.87 -0.56 4.62
CA VAL A 24 -0.02 -0.02 3.56
C VAL A 24 -0.20 -1.01 2.43
N GLY A 25 0.81 -1.86 2.18
CA GLY A 25 0.77 -2.84 1.11
C GLY A 25 1.92 -2.69 0.12
N ILE A 26 1.84 -3.50 -0.93
CA ILE A 26 2.67 -3.47 -2.13
C ILE A 26 1.73 -3.15 -3.28
N GLY A 27 2.05 -2.14 -4.09
CA GLY A 27 1.31 -1.84 -5.32
C GLY A 27 1.94 -2.58 -6.49
N ILE A 28 1.13 -3.03 -7.46
CA ILE A 28 1.62 -3.64 -8.70
C ILE A 28 0.89 -2.95 -9.86
N ASP A 29 1.62 -2.46 -10.87
CA ASP A 29 1.02 -1.93 -12.09
C ASP A 29 0.71 -3.04 -13.11
N LEU A 30 0.14 -2.66 -14.26
CA LEU A 30 -0.16 -3.60 -15.34
C LEU A 30 1.05 -4.26 -15.99
N ASN A 31 2.21 -3.63 -15.89
CA ASN A 31 3.43 -4.17 -16.45
C ASN A 31 4.11 -5.13 -15.47
N GLY A 32 3.50 -5.38 -14.30
CA GLY A 32 4.06 -6.19 -13.23
C GLY A 32 5.11 -5.47 -12.39
N ASN A 33 5.27 -4.15 -12.54
CA ASN A 33 6.19 -3.38 -11.72
C ASN A 33 5.62 -3.25 -10.30
N SER A 34 6.43 -3.58 -9.31
CA SER A 34 6.08 -3.48 -7.89
C SER A 34 6.52 -2.13 -7.33
N TYR A 35 5.63 -1.51 -6.55
CA TYR A 35 5.86 -0.26 -5.83
C TYR A 35 5.67 -0.45 -4.33
N GLY A 36 6.43 0.29 -3.54
CA GLY A 36 6.53 0.06 -2.11
C GLY A 36 7.36 -1.20 -1.79
N PRO A 37 7.10 -1.86 -0.65
CA PRO A 37 6.01 -1.59 0.27
C PRO A 37 6.16 -0.29 1.06
N ALA A 38 5.03 0.21 1.55
CA ALA A 38 4.98 1.33 2.48
C ALA A 38 4.47 0.91 3.86
N MET A 39 4.96 1.58 4.90
CA MET A 39 4.44 1.46 6.26
C MET A 39 4.38 2.80 6.97
N ARG A 40 3.48 2.93 7.94
CA ARG A 40 3.36 4.07 8.84
C ARG A 40 3.51 3.62 10.29
N HIS A 41 4.26 4.38 11.08
CA HIS A 41 4.34 4.22 12.52
C HIS A 41 4.26 5.61 13.18
N GLY A 42 3.15 5.90 13.86
CA GLY A 42 2.85 7.22 14.38
C GLY A 42 2.79 8.30 13.28
N ARG A 43 3.69 9.29 13.36
CA ARG A 43 3.83 10.38 12.36
C ARG A 43 4.73 10.01 11.18
N TRP A 44 5.47 8.91 11.25
CA TRP A 44 6.48 8.58 10.26
C TRP A 44 5.93 7.61 9.22
N LYS A 45 6.25 7.87 7.95
CA LYS A 45 5.97 6.97 6.84
C LYS A 45 7.27 6.58 6.15
N LEU A 46 7.45 5.27 5.93
CA LEU A 46 8.53 4.72 5.13
C LEU A 46 7.93 4.15 3.84
N ILE A 47 8.58 4.40 2.71
CA ILE A 47 8.28 3.80 1.42
C ILE A 47 9.59 3.21 0.87
N GLU A 48 9.58 1.93 0.53
CA GLU A 48 10.67 1.28 -0.21
C GLU A 48 10.42 1.41 -1.71
N ASN A 49 11.43 1.73 -2.51
CA ASN A 49 11.37 1.78 -3.97
C ASN A 49 10.25 2.66 -4.58
N GLY A 50 9.81 3.71 -3.87
CA GLY A 50 8.82 4.66 -4.37
C GLY A 50 7.36 4.20 -4.28
N GLY A 51 6.42 5.15 -4.36
CA GLY A 51 4.99 4.94 -4.04
C GLY A 51 4.05 4.65 -5.21
N GLY A 52 4.57 4.53 -6.44
CA GLY A 52 3.77 4.38 -7.66
C GLY A 52 4.28 5.24 -8.81
N PRO A 53 3.65 5.15 -10.00
CA PRO A 53 3.98 5.96 -11.17
C PRO A 53 3.47 7.41 -11.00
N SER A 54 4.12 8.24 -10.17
CA SER A 54 4.08 9.72 -10.25
C SER A 54 4.95 10.47 -9.21
N THR A 55 5.53 11.61 -9.68
CA THR A 55 6.22 12.73 -9.00
C THR A 55 7.47 12.49 -8.15
N ILE A 56 7.68 11.33 -7.54
CA ILE A 56 8.97 11.03 -6.93
C ILE A 56 9.88 10.56 -8.08
N PRO A 57 10.98 11.27 -8.41
CA PRO A 57 11.85 10.87 -9.50
C PRO A 57 12.29 9.42 -9.28
N GLU A 58 11.93 8.57 -10.25
CA GLU A 58 12.31 7.16 -10.26
C GLU A 58 13.84 7.07 -10.08
N ASN A 59 14.28 6.26 -9.11
CA ASN A 59 15.68 5.88 -8.86
C ASN A 59 16.63 6.86 -8.15
N THR A 60 16.18 7.82 -7.32
CA THR A 60 17.15 8.58 -6.49
C THR A 60 17.48 7.94 -5.14
N SER A 61 16.59 7.15 -4.55
CA SER A 61 16.81 6.53 -3.24
C SER A 61 16.04 5.22 -3.08
N GLU A 62 16.67 4.23 -2.44
CA GLU A 62 16.04 2.93 -2.12
C GLU A 62 14.88 3.10 -1.11
N TYR A 63 15.00 4.09 -0.21
CA TYR A 63 13.99 4.39 0.81
C TYR A 63 13.65 5.87 0.86
N TYR A 64 12.37 6.13 1.10
CA TYR A 64 11.84 7.46 1.37
C TYR A 64 11.22 7.48 2.77
N LEU A 65 11.64 8.43 3.59
CA LEU A 65 11.17 8.60 4.97
C LEU A 65 10.53 9.98 5.13
N PHE A 66 9.26 10.01 5.51
CA PHE A 66 8.50 11.26 5.63
C PHE A 66 7.94 11.43 7.04
N ASP A 67 7.84 12.70 7.44
CA ASP A 67 7.17 13.11 8.65
C ASP A 67 5.79 13.72 8.35
N LEU A 68 4.75 12.91 8.44
CA LEU A 68 3.39 13.31 8.08
C LEU A 68 2.77 14.36 9.02
N SER A 69 3.41 14.68 10.14
CA SER A 69 2.90 15.76 11.00
C SER A 69 3.26 17.15 10.49
N VAL A 70 4.37 17.27 9.74
CA VAL A 70 4.87 18.52 9.17
C VAL A 70 4.79 18.54 7.65
N ASP A 71 4.96 17.38 7.00
CA ASP A 71 4.93 17.21 5.56
C ASP A 71 3.89 16.15 5.18
N ARG A 72 2.64 16.61 5.06
CA ARG A 72 1.51 15.76 4.65
C ARG A 72 1.53 15.43 3.16
N GLN A 73 2.32 16.14 2.36
CA GLN A 73 2.38 15.99 0.92
C GLN A 73 3.56 15.10 0.48
N GLU A 74 4.38 14.65 1.43
CA GLU A 74 5.49 13.72 1.17
C GLU A 74 6.52 14.32 0.19
N ILE A 75 6.77 15.62 0.34
CA ILE A 75 7.68 16.41 -0.51
C ILE A 75 9.14 16.20 -0.10
N TYR A 76 9.43 16.14 1.20
CA TYR A 76 10.79 16.15 1.73
C TYR A 76 11.20 14.78 2.27
N ASN A 77 12.09 14.11 1.54
CA ASN A 77 12.67 12.84 1.99
C ASN A 77 13.71 13.08 3.10
N LEU A 78 13.46 12.53 4.29
CA LEU A 78 14.30 12.64 5.48
C LEU A 78 15.18 11.38 5.71
N ALA A 79 15.26 10.47 4.74
CA ALA A 79 15.98 9.20 4.90
C ALA A 79 17.45 9.40 5.28
N ASP A 80 18.17 10.29 4.58
CA ASP A 80 19.58 10.58 4.83
C ASP A 80 19.80 11.38 6.13
N GLU A 81 18.83 12.21 6.50
CA GLU A 81 18.90 13.07 7.69
C GLU A 81 18.60 12.31 8.99
N LYS A 82 17.91 11.16 8.91
CA LYS A 82 17.46 10.39 10.08
C LYS A 82 17.84 8.90 9.99
N PRO A 83 19.14 8.56 9.90
CA PRO A 83 19.60 7.18 9.67
C PRO A 83 19.15 6.19 10.74
N VAL A 84 19.17 6.58 12.02
CA VAL A 84 18.72 5.71 13.13
C VAL A 84 17.23 5.38 13.04
N LEU A 85 16.41 6.38 12.68
CA LEU A 85 14.96 6.19 12.52
C LEU A 85 14.65 5.37 11.27
N LEU A 86 15.36 5.63 10.18
CA LEU A 86 15.27 4.85 8.95
C LEU A 86 15.54 3.37 9.23
N ASP A 87 16.62 3.05 9.95
CA ASP A 87 16.95 1.68 10.33
C ASP A 87 15.86 1.02 11.18
N LEU A 88 15.29 1.73 12.15
CA LEU A 88 14.19 1.23 12.96
C LEU A 88 12.95 0.90 12.09
N MET A 89 12.61 1.80 11.17
CA MET A 89 11.49 1.60 10.24
C MET A 89 11.76 0.45 9.27
N LYS A 90 12.99 0.32 8.75
CA LYS A 90 13.42 -0.82 7.91
C LYS A 90 13.31 -2.15 8.64
N HIS A 91 13.68 -2.20 9.92
CA HIS A 91 13.53 -3.40 10.75
C HIS A 91 12.06 -3.79 10.93
N LYS A 92 11.18 -2.82 11.19
CA LYS A 92 9.73 -3.05 11.25
C LYS A 92 9.19 -3.54 9.91
N LEU A 93 9.56 -2.89 8.81
CA LEU A 93 9.11 -3.28 7.46
C LEU A 93 9.54 -4.72 7.12
N LYS A 94 10.79 -5.07 7.43
CA LYS A 94 11.32 -6.44 7.27
C LYS A 94 10.53 -7.45 8.09
N TRP A 95 10.09 -7.10 9.30
CA TRP A 95 9.23 -7.96 10.11
C TRP A 95 7.87 -8.17 9.45
N TYR A 96 7.22 -7.11 8.96
CA TYR A 96 5.95 -7.21 8.22
C TYR A 96 6.08 -8.09 6.97
N LYS A 97 7.13 -7.89 6.16
CA LYS A 97 7.41 -8.69 4.96
C LYS A 97 7.46 -10.19 5.24
N LYS A 98 7.97 -10.61 6.40
CA LYS A 98 8.01 -12.03 6.81
C LYS A 98 6.64 -12.63 7.11
N GLN A 99 5.64 -11.80 7.40
CA GLN A 99 4.28 -12.23 7.76
C GLN A 99 3.30 -12.18 6.57
N LEU A 100 3.68 -11.52 5.48
CA LEU A 100 2.85 -11.37 4.30
C LEU A 100 2.47 -12.74 3.71
N VAL A 101 1.23 -12.83 3.25
CA VAL A 101 0.88 -13.87 2.30
C VAL A 101 1.61 -13.53 1.00
N PRO A 102 2.20 -14.50 0.28
CA PRO A 102 2.70 -14.27 -1.07
C PRO A 102 1.63 -13.60 -1.93
N ILE A 103 2.06 -12.72 -2.84
CA ILE A 103 1.17 -12.15 -3.84
C ILE A 103 0.55 -13.32 -4.61
N PRO A 104 -0.79 -13.41 -4.71
CA PRO A 104 -1.41 -14.47 -5.48
C PRO A 104 -0.90 -14.40 -6.92
N GLN A 105 -0.42 -15.52 -7.44
CA GLN A 105 -0.08 -15.62 -8.85
C GLN A 105 -1.38 -15.60 -9.66
N GLU A 106 -1.41 -14.85 -10.76
CA GLU A 106 -2.53 -14.92 -11.69
C GLU A 106 -2.64 -16.35 -12.24
N ASP A 107 -3.85 -16.89 -12.25
CA ASP A 107 -4.11 -18.21 -12.82
C ASP A 107 -4.06 -18.08 -14.35
N PRO A 108 -3.11 -18.75 -15.05
CA PRO A 108 -3.01 -18.65 -16.51
C PRO A 108 -4.21 -19.25 -17.25
N ASN A 109 -5.03 -20.05 -16.56
CA ASN A 109 -6.28 -20.60 -17.08
C ASN A 109 -7.50 -19.92 -16.49
N CYS A 110 -7.32 -18.79 -15.80
CA CYS A 110 -8.42 -18.02 -15.24
C CYS A 110 -9.37 -17.64 -16.38
N PRO A 111 -10.65 -18.04 -16.36
CA PRO A 111 -11.62 -17.55 -17.34
C PRO A 111 -12.02 -16.08 -17.09
N PHE A 112 -11.27 -15.38 -16.22
CA PHE A 112 -11.44 -14.00 -15.78
C PHE A 112 -10.12 -13.27 -16.04
N ASP A 113 -10.15 -12.15 -16.75
CA ASP A 113 -8.95 -11.49 -17.28
C ASP A 113 -8.10 -10.74 -16.21
N GLY A 114 -8.36 -10.95 -14.93
CA GLY A 114 -7.65 -10.28 -13.84
C GLY A 114 -7.97 -8.78 -13.77
N LEU A 115 -6.96 -7.93 -13.96
CA LEU A 115 -7.11 -6.48 -14.03
C LEU A 115 -7.67 -6.09 -15.41
N VAL A 116 -8.93 -5.68 -15.46
CA VAL A 116 -9.57 -5.19 -16.69
C VAL A 116 -9.53 -3.68 -16.78
N ASN A 117 -9.37 -3.16 -18.00
CA ASN A 117 -9.38 -1.73 -18.24
C ASN A 117 -10.82 -1.21 -18.32
N THR A 118 -11.26 -0.49 -17.29
CA THR A 118 -12.59 0.12 -17.22
C THR A 118 -12.52 1.62 -17.53
N SER A 119 -13.66 2.28 -17.70
CA SER A 119 -13.72 3.74 -17.90
C SER A 119 -13.13 4.55 -16.72
N ILE A 120 -12.97 3.94 -15.55
CA ILE A 120 -12.38 4.55 -14.36
C ILE A 120 -10.94 4.06 -14.09
N GLY A 121 -10.36 3.31 -15.03
CA GLY A 121 -9.02 2.72 -14.92
C GLY A 121 -9.04 1.22 -14.67
N LEU A 122 -7.88 0.70 -14.32
CA LEU A 122 -7.68 -0.74 -14.22
C LEU A 122 -8.24 -1.25 -12.91
N THR A 123 -9.22 -2.13 -13.03
CA THR A 123 -9.97 -2.64 -11.89
C THR A 123 -9.81 -4.14 -11.83
N TRP A 124 -9.48 -4.64 -10.66
CA TRP A 124 -9.48 -6.08 -10.43
C TRP A 124 -10.93 -6.55 -10.46
N MET A 125 -11.30 -7.32 -11.48
CA MET A 125 -12.62 -7.91 -11.58
C MET A 125 -12.56 -9.37 -11.13
N PRO A 126 -13.11 -9.71 -9.96
CA PRO A 126 -13.20 -11.10 -9.51
C PRO A 126 -14.19 -11.95 -10.33
N TRP A 127 -14.81 -11.41 -11.39
CA TRP A 127 -15.88 -12.05 -12.18
C TRP A 127 -15.55 -12.16 -13.70
N CYS A 128 -15.86 -13.32 -14.34
CA CYS A 128 -15.35 -13.70 -15.68
C CYS A 128 -15.84 -12.73 -16.72
N HIS A 129 -14.99 -12.37 -17.68
CA HIS A 129 -15.36 -11.55 -18.82
C HIS A 129 -16.12 -12.33 -19.91
N ASN A 130 -16.88 -13.37 -19.57
CA ASN A 130 -17.71 -14.07 -20.54
C ASN A 130 -19.17 -13.64 -20.40
N ASP A 131 -19.55 -12.59 -21.15
CA ASP A 131 -20.90 -12.18 -21.59
C ASP A 131 -22.08 -12.14 -20.58
N LYS A 132 -21.82 -12.38 -19.28
CA LYS A 132 -22.83 -12.43 -18.22
C LYS A 132 -22.70 -11.31 -17.20
N ALA A 133 -21.63 -10.53 -17.23
CA ALA A 133 -21.55 -9.25 -16.53
C ALA A 133 -22.27 -8.17 -17.35
N LYS A 134 -23.54 -8.41 -17.71
CA LYS A 134 -24.44 -7.34 -18.13
C LYS A 134 -24.83 -6.59 -16.87
N ASP A 135 -24.41 -5.34 -16.81
CA ASP A 135 -24.80 -4.33 -15.83
C ASP A 135 -24.23 -4.49 -14.41
N LEU A 136 -23.04 -3.92 -14.20
CA LEU A 136 -22.68 -3.37 -12.89
C LEU A 136 -23.21 -1.92 -12.84
N VAL A 137 -24.50 -1.78 -12.52
CA VAL A 137 -25.08 -0.47 -12.17
C VAL A 137 -24.58 -0.10 -10.78
N VAL A 138 -23.66 0.86 -10.72
CA VAL A 138 -23.36 1.56 -9.47
C VAL A 138 -24.49 2.56 -9.24
N TYR A 139 -25.40 2.25 -8.33
CA TYR A 139 -26.37 3.23 -7.84
C TYR A 139 -25.66 4.23 -6.92
N TRP A 140 -25.84 5.52 -7.23
CA TRP A 140 -25.52 6.64 -6.35
C TRP A 140 -26.65 6.85 -5.34
#